data_AF-A0A534YH71-F1
#
_entry.id   AF-A0A534YH71-F1
#
_cell.length_a   1.000
_cell.length_b   1.000
_cell.length_c   1.000
_cell.angle_alpha   90.00
_cell.angle_beta   90.00
_cell.angle_gamma   90.00
#
_symmetry.space_group_name_H-M   'P 1'
#
loop_
_entity.id
_entity.type
_entity.pdbx_description
1 polymer ?
#
loop_
_entity_poly.entity_id
_entity_poly.type
_entity_poly.pdbx_seq_one_letter_code
_entity_poly.pdbx_strand_id
1 'polypeptide(L)'
;MARNGRNRARLVLPAGSCEAMAYDESLQRTVLFGGFDGANTLVDTWEWDGIAWQQSAAGPAARDHVNMTYDPARQALVLYGAGETWQRSARVWSRTQGQGPTAPTAELTYDAVGASPLLYEITPGGALQLWGWNGSTWSRRD
;
A
#
# COMPACT_ATOMS: atom_id res chain seq x y z
N MET A 1 -0.01 -21.21 36.75
CA MET A 1 0.36 -19.83 36.37
C MET A 1 -0.16 -19.56 34.96
N ALA A 2 -1.16 -18.68 34.85
CA ALA A 2 -1.89 -18.39 33.62
C ALA A 2 -1.02 -17.60 32.63
N ARG A 3 -0.98 -18.01 31.36
CA ARG A 3 -0.30 -17.29 30.28
C ARG A 3 -1.22 -16.18 29.79
N ASN A 4 -0.83 -14.94 30.03
CA ASN A 4 -1.53 -13.73 29.59
C ASN A 4 -1.78 -13.73 28.07
N GLY A 5 -3.01 -13.36 27.71
CA GLY A 5 -3.54 -13.31 26.37
C GLY A 5 -2.67 -12.48 25.43
N ARG A 6 -2.14 -13.13 24.40
CA ARG A 6 -1.58 -12.45 23.24
C ARG A 6 -2.77 -11.95 22.43
N ASN A 7 -2.94 -10.64 22.36
CA ASN A 7 -3.82 -9.95 21.41
C ASN A 7 -3.32 -10.28 19.99
N ARG A 8 -3.68 -11.46 19.49
CA ARG A 8 -3.51 -11.81 18.08
C ARG A 8 -4.75 -11.27 17.42
N ALA A 9 -4.64 -10.10 16.79
CA ALA A 9 -5.64 -9.65 15.84
C ALA A 9 -5.85 -10.80 14.85
N ARG A 10 -7.01 -11.46 14.94
CA ARG A 10 -7.37 -12.55 14.04
C ARG A 10 -7.87 -11.87 12.77
N LEU A 11 -6.93 -11.55 11.88
CA LEU A 11 -7.24 -11.06 10.54
C LEU A 11 -7.93 -12.21 9.80
N VAL A 12 -9.25 -12.08 9.60
CA VAL A 12 -10.02 -12.99 8.73
C VAL A 12 -10.02 -12.31 7.37
N LEU A 13 -9.47 -12.98 6.35
CA LEU A 13 -9.34 -12.43 5.00
C LEU A 13 -10.53 -12.87 4.13
N PRO A 14 -11.59 -12.07 3.98
CA PRO A 14 -12.51 -12.26 2.87
C PRO A 14 -11.79 -11.99 1.55
N ALA A 15 -12.16 -12.73 0.50
CA ALA A 15 -11.67 -12.45 -0.84
C ALA A 15 -12.06 -11.03 -1.27
N GLY A 16 -11.09 -10.25 -1.78
CA GLY A 16 -11.26 -8.83 -2.15
C GLY A 16 -10.72 -7.85 -1.10
N SER A 17 -9.64 -8.21 -0.40
CA SER A 17 -9.17 -7.48 0.77
C SER A 17 -8.65 -6.07 0.46
N CYS A 18 -9.16 -5.10 1.22
CA CYS A 18 -8.66 -3.72 1.26
C CYS A 18 -7.36 -3.64 2.06
N GLU A 19 -6.38 -4.46 1.73
CA GLU A 19 -5.12 -4.51 2.46
C GLU A 19 -3.93 -4.58 1.52
N ALA A 20 -2.84 -3.96 1.95
CA ALA A 20 -1.59 -3.99 1.22
C ALA A 20 -0.43 -4.22 2.18
N MET A 21 0.56 -4.98 1.72
CA MET A 21 1.78 -5.24 2.48
C MET A 21 3.01 -4.97 1.62
N ALA A 22 4.02 -4.35 2.22
CA ALA A 22 5.31 -4.12 1.60
C ALA A 22 6.40 -4.05 2.67
N TYR A 23 7.64 -4.31 2.27
CA TYR A 23 8.80 -4.14 3.14
C TYR A 23 9.37 -2.73 2.98
N ASP A 24 9.40 -1.95 4.06
CA ASP A 24 10.05 -0.65 4.14
C ASP A 24 11.53 -0.86 4.48
N GLU A 25 12.39 -0.75 3.48
CA GLU A 25 13.83 -0.96 3.66
C GLU A 25 14.47 0.15 4.51
N SER A 26 13.92 1.37 4.48
CA SER A 26 14.47 2.50 5.24
C SER A 26 14.31 2.32 6.75
N LEU A 27 13.25 1.61 7.16
CA LEU A 27 12.95 1.33 8.55
C LEU A 27 13.22 -0.14 8.95
N GLN A 28 13.53 -0.99 7.98
CA GLN A 28 13.65 -2.45 8.14
C GLN A 28 12.41 -3.05 8.82
N ARG A 29 11.24 -2.76 8.24
CA ARG A 29 9.93 -3.20 8.76
C ARG A 29 9.06 -3.74 7.63
N THR A 30 8.36 -4.83 7.88
CA THR A 30 7.20 -5.17 7.04
C THR A 30 6.02 -4.34 7.49
N VAL A 31 5.41 -3.62 6.56
CA VAL A 31 4.25 -2.76 6.81
C VAL A 31 3.01 -3.41 6.24
N LEU A 32 1.95 -3.47 7.04
CA LEU A 32 0.59 -3.84 6.65
C LEU A 32 -0.29 -2.61 6.79
N PHE A 33 -1.05 -2.29 5.75
CA PHE A 33 -2.07 -1.25 5.78
C PHE A 33 -3.43 -1.85 5.47
N GLY A 34 -4.45 -1.44 6.22
CA GLY A 34 -5.84 -1.77 5.95
C GLY A 34 -6.27 -3.14 6.47
N GLY A 35 -7.17 -3.79 5.74
CA GLY A 35 -7.81 -5.06 6.11
C GLY A 35 -9.30 -4.94 6.38
N PHE A 36 -9.91 -6.06 6.77
CA PHE A 36 -11.33 -6.13 7.14
C PHE A 36 -11.51 -6.98 8.39
N ASP A 37 -12.26 -6.48 9.38
CA ASP A 37 -12.46 -7.17 10.67
C ASP A 37 -13.73 -8.03 10.73
N GLY A 38 -14.47 -8.14 9.63
CA GLY A 38 -15.78 -8.78 9.59
C GLY A 38 -16.95 -7.80 9.52
N ALA A 39 -16.74 -6.53 9.89
CA ALA A 39 -17.76 -5.48 9.87
C ALA A 39 -17.29 -4.19 9.21
N ASN A 40 -16.01 -3.84 9.34
CA ASN A 40 -15.43 -2.58 8.91
C ASN A 40 -14.17 -2.79 8.08
N THR A 41 -14.01 -1.96 7.05
CA THR A 41 -12.71 -1.73 6.41
C THR A 41 -11.81 -0.98 7.38
N LEU A 42 -10.66 -1.56 7.69
CA LEU A 42 -9.65 -1.00 8.55
C LEU A 42 -8.81 0.02 7.76
N VAL A 43 -8.31 1.03 8.47
CA VAL A 43 -7.39 2.05 7.94
C VAL A 43 -6.12 2.15 8.80
N ASP A 44 -5.92 1.15 9.67
CA ASP A 44 -4.75 1.07 10.52
C ASP A 44 -3.51 0.70 9.72
N THR A 45 -2.36 1.19 10.19
CA THR A 45 -1.05 0.75 9.73
C THR A 45 -0.40 -0.06 10.84
N TRP A 46 0.11 -1.23 10.49
CA TRP A 46 0.85 -2.12 11.40
C TRP A 46 2.26 -2.35 10.87
N GLU A 47 3.22 -2.47 11.77
CA GLU A 47 4.62 -2.67 11.46
C GLU A 47 5.16 -3.89 12.19
N TRP A 48 5.81 -4.78 11.45
CA TRP A 48 6.49 -5.95 11.97
C TRP A 48 7.99 -5.70 12.05
N ASP A 49 8.56 -5.90 13.23
CA ASP A 49 10.00 -5.72 13.48
C ASP A 49 10.84 -6.99 13.37
N GLY A 50 10.23 -8.11 12.97
CA GLY A 50 10.86 -9.44 13.02
C GLY A 50 10.42 -10.28 14.22
N ILE A 51 9.82 -9.66 15.24
CA ILE A 51 9.49 -10.28 16.53
C ILE A 51 8.03 -10.02 16.92
N ALA A 52 7.54 -8.80 16.74
CA ALA A 52 6.22 -8.35 17.14
C ALA A 52 5.61 -7.37 16.13
N TRP A 53 4.28 -7.40 16.04
CA TRP A 53 3.50 -6.39 15.35
C TRP A 53 3.23 -5.21 16.28
N GLN A 54 3.40 -4.01 15.77
CA GLN A 54 3.16 -2.75 16.47
C GLN A 54 2.28 -1.87 15.61
N GLN A 55 1.25 -1.26 16.21
CA GLN A 55 0.41 -0.32 15.49
C GLN A 55 1.16 1.00 15.31
N SER A 56 1.19 1.49 14.08
CA SER A 56 1.73 2.79 13.69
C SER A 56 0.61 3.85 13.70
N ALA A 57 0.98 5.12 13.49
CA ALA A 57 0.02 6.17 13.17
C ALA A 57 -0.96 5.70 12.06
N ALA A 58 -2.23 6.11 12.21
CA ALA A 58 -3.29 5.78 11.28
C ALA A 58 -2.90 6.16 9.84
N GLY A 59 -3.30 5.31 8.90
CA GLY A 59 -2.99 5.51 7.50
C GLY A 59 -4.02 6.36 6.75
N PRO A 60 -3.90 6.41 5.43
CA PRO A 60 -4.86 7.05 4.55
C PRO A 60 -6.30 6.57 4.77
N ALA A 61 -7.28 7.42 4.48
CA ALA A 61 -8.69 7.00 4.44
C ALA A 61 -9.05 6.18 3.18
N ALA A 62 -8.06 5.80 2.36
CA ALA A 62 -8.26 5.10 1.10
C ALA A 62 -9.10 3.83 1.31
N ARG A 63 -10.14 3.68 0.50
CA ARG A 63 -11.11 2.59 0.59
C ARG A 63 -11.10 1.85 -0.74
N ASP A 64 -10.97 0.54 -0.66
CA ASP A 64 -11.05 -0.42 -1.78
C ASP A 64 -9.76 -0.58 -2.61
N HIS A 65 -9.43 -1.84 -2.90
CA HIS A 65 -8.35 -2.30 -3.79
C HIS A 65 -7.04 -1.50 -3.67
N VAL A 66 -6.37 -1.65 -2.52
CA VAL A 66 -5.11 -0.98 -2.25
C VAL A 66 -3.92 -1.87 -2.60
N ASN A 67 -2.88 -1.27 -3.16
CA ASN A 67 -1.60 -1.93 -3.47
C ASN A 67 -0.46 -1.07 -2.96
N MET A 68 0.61 -1.71 -2.46
CA MET A 68 1.73 -1.00 -1.86
C MET A 68 3.06 -1.57 -2.36
N THR A 69 4.00 -0.69 -2.65
CA THR A 69 5.39 -1.06 -2.96
C THR A 69 6.37 -0.10 -2.29
N TYR A 70 7.63 -0.50 -2.19
CA TYR A 70 8.70 0.37 -1.71
C TYR A 70 9.46 0.99 -2.89
N ASP A 71 9.65 2.30 -2.84
CA ASP A 71 10.46 3.07 -3.78
C ASP A 71 11.81 3.40 -3.12
N PRO A 72 12.87 2.59 -3.35
CA PRO A 72 14.19 2.84 -2.78
C PRO A 72 14.82 4.14 -3.26
N ALA A 73 14.48 4.63 -4.46
CA ALA A 73 15.01 5.89 -4.97
C ALA A 73 14.51 7.09 -4.15
N ARG A 74 13.34 6.96 -3.49
CA ARG A 74 12.71 7.99 -2.66
C ARG A 74 12.63 7.63 -1.19
N GLN A 75 13.10 6.44 -0.83
CA GLN A 75 13.06 5.86 0.51
C GLN A 75 11.66 5.93 1.13
N ALA A 76 10.64 5.60 0.34
CA ALA A 76 9.25 5.73 0.74
C ALA A 76 8.42 4.54 0.27
N LEU A 77 7.39 4.19 1.04
CA LEU A 77 6.33 3.33 0.53
C LEU A 77 5.40 4.16 -0.36
N VAL A 78 4.97 3.57 -1.47
CA VAL A 78 3.93 4.10 -2.34
C VAL A 78 2.72 3.19 -2.22
N LEU A 79 1.60 3.76 -1.80
CA LEU A 79 0.30 3.11 -1.71
C LEU A 79 -0.61 3.71 -2.78
N TYR A 80 -1.26 2.87 -3.57
CA TYR A 80 -2.27 3.28 -4.54
C TYR A 80 -3.57 2.51 -4.30
N GLY A 81 -4.71 3.20 -4.32
CA GLY A 81 -6.03 2.60 -4.26
C GLY A 81 -7.12 3.64 -4.48
N ALA A 82 -8.24 3.23 -5.08
CA ALA A 82 -9.38 4.10 -5.45
C ALA A 82 -8.99 5.43 -6.14
N GLY A 83 -7.98 5.38 -7.03
CA GLY A 83 -7.50 6.56 -7.76
C GLY A 83 -6.69 7.55 -6.91
N GLU A 84 -6.39 7.22 -5.65
CA GLU A 84 -5.53 8.02 -4.79
C GLU A 84 -4.13 7.41 -4.66
N THR A 85 -3.11 8.27 -4.59
CA THR A 85 -1.73 7.86 -4.32
C THR A 85 -1.23 8.50 -3.04
N TRP A 86 -0.71 7.68 -2.14
CA TRP A 86 -0.17 8.07 -0.86
C TRP A 86 1.28 7.62 -0.73
N GLN A 87 2.11 8.45 -0.13
CA GLN A 87 3.50 8.12 0.20
C GLN A 87 3.66 8.03 1.71
N ARG A 88 4.43 7.04 2.16
CA ARG A 88 4.88 6.93 3.55
C ARG A 88 6.39 7.09 3.65
N SER A 89 6.85 8.12 4.33
CA SER A 89 8.27 8.33 4.65
C SER A 89 8.41 8.66 6.12
N ALA A 90 9.45 8.12 6.77
CA ALA A 90 9.69 8.29 8.21
C ALA A 90 8.42 8.06 9.08
N ARG A 91 7.63 7.04 8.73
CA ARG A 91 6.34 6.67 9.36
C ARG A 91 5.17 7.64 9.17
N VAL A 92 5.32 8.67 8.34
CA VAL A 92 4.29 9.67 8.08
C VAL A 92 3.68 9.44 6.70
N TRP A 93 2.35 9.36 6.65
CA TRP A 93 1.58 9.31 5.41
C TRP A 93 1.31 10.70 4.86
N SER A 94 1.49 10.88 3.55
CA SER A 94 1.13 12.10 2.83
C SER A 94 0.43 11.76 1.52
N ARG A 95 -0.67 12.47 1.24
CA ARG A 95 -1.40 12.33 -0.02
C ARG A 95 -0.68 13.09 -1.12
N THR A 96 -0.60 12.49 -2.30
CA THR A 96 -0.07 13.14 -3.49
C THR A 96 -1.19 13.58 -4.42
N GLN A 97 -0.96 14.65 -5.20
CA GLN A 97 -1.97 15.25 -6.08
C GLN A 97 -1.86 14.78 -7.54
N GLY A 98 -1.01 13.80 -7.84
CA GLY A 98 -0.83 13.29 -9.20
C GLY A 98 -2.08 12.58 -9.70
N GLN A 99 -2.55 12.95 -10.90
CA GLN A 99 -3.55 12.17 -11.65
C GLN A 99 -2.94 10.81 -11.97
N GLY A 100 -3.33 9.80 -11.21
CA GLY A 100 -2.93 8.43 -11.45
C GLY A 100 -3.85 7.73 -12.45
N PRO A 101 -3.62 6.43 -12.65
CA PRO A 101 -4.63 5.54 -13.19
C PRO A 101 -5.97 5.76 -12.46
N THR A 102 -7.07 5.47 -13.14
CA THR A 102 -8.42 5.64 -12.59
C THR A 102 -9.14 4.31 -12.42
N ALA A 103 -8.55 3.21 -12.90
CA ALA A 103 -9.13 1.90 -12.72
C ALA A 103 -9.01 1.45 -11.25
N PRO A 104 -10.04 0.73 -10.76
CA PRO A 104 -10.06 0.19 -9.39
C PRO A 104 -9.11 -1.00 -9.23
N THR A 105 -8.74 -1.69 -10.32
CA THR A 105 -7.83 -2.84 -10.31
C THR A 105 -6.51 -2.46 -10.95
N ALA A 106 -5.49 -2.39 -10.12
CA ALA A 106 -4.14 -2.07 -10.49
C ALA A 106 -3.18 -2.99 -9.73
N GLU A 107 -2.10 -3.43 -10.36
CA GLU A 107 -0.99 -4.09 -9.68
C GLU A 107 0.16 -3.08 -9.57
N LEU A 108 0.76 -2.95 -8.38
CA LEU A 108 1.84 -2.00 -8.10
C LEU A 108 3.13 -2.76 -7.78
N THR A 109 4.19 -2.48 -8.52
CA THR A 109 5.53 -3.05 -8.30
C THR A 109 6.61 -1.97 -8.43
N TYR A 110 7.84 -2.26 -8.03
CA TYR A 110 8.99 -1.37 -8.27
C TYR A 110 9.84 -1.88 -9.43
N ASP A 111 10.06 -1.03 -10.44
CA ASP A 111 11.02 -1.29 -11.50
C ASP A 111 12.39 -0.73 -11.12
N ALA A 112 13.31 -1.65 -10.84
CA ALA A 112 14.68 -1.31 -10.49
C ALA A 112 15.51 -0.78 -11.69
N VAL A 113 15.14 -1.10 -12.93
CA VAL A 113 15.85 -0.64 -14.13
C VAL A 113 15.50 0.83 -14.41
N GLY A 114 14.21 1.17 -14.36
CA GLY A 114 13.71 2.53 -14.52
C GLY A 114 13.72 3.39 -13.25
N ALA A 115 14.07 2.81 -12.10
CA ALA A 115 14.04 3.44 -10.77
C ALA A 115 12.69 4.09 -10.43
N SER A 116 11.60 3.38 -10.74
CA SER A 116 10.24 3.90 -10.55
C SER A 116 9.26 2.80 -10.17
N PRO A 117 8.33 3.06 -9.25
CA PRO A 117 7.12 2.26 -9.13
C PRO A 117 6.37 2.22 -10.45
N LEU A 118 5.96 1.02 -10.85
CA LEU A 118 5.14 0.75 -12.01
C LEU A 118 3.76 0.28 -11.56
N LEU A 119 2.75 0.86 -12.17
CA LEU A 119 1.37 0.47 -11.98
C LEU A 119 0.79 -0.04 -13.29
N TYR A 120 0.23 -1.24 -13.24
CA TYR A 120 -0.40 -1.87 -14.39
C TYR A 120 -1.91 -2.00 -14.17
N GLU A 121 -2.72 -1.46 -15.08
CA GLU A 121 -4.18 -1.49 -14.98
C GLU A 121 -4.86 -2.10 -16.22
N ILE A 122 -6.06 -2.64 -15.99
CA ILE A 122 -7.02 -2.98 -17.04
C ILE A 122 -8.13 -1.93 -16.98
N THR A 123 -8.23 -1.12 -18.03
CA THR A 123 -9.29 -0.10 -18.11
C THR A 123 -10.68 -0.72 -18.21
N PRO A 124 -11.77 0.04 -17.93
CA PRO A 124 -13.13 -0.44 -18.13
C PRO A 124 -13.43 -0.91 -19.57
N GLY A 125 -12.67 -0.45 -20.56
CA GLY A 125 -12.76 -0.90 -21.96
C GLY A 125 -11.90 -2.12 -22.30
N GLY A 126 -11.24 -2.73 -21.32
CA GLY A 126 -10.38 -3.92 -21.50
C GLY A 126 -8.96 -3.61 -22.02
N ALA A 127 -8.63 -2.35 -22.27
CA ALA A 127 -7.27 -1.97 -22.67
C ALA A 127 -6.31 -2.03 -21.49
N LEU A 128 -5.11 -2.55 -21.76
CA LEU A 128 -4.00 -2.63 -20.82
C LEU A 128 -3.22 -1.31 -20.81
N GLN A 129 -2.91 -0.77 -19.64
CA GLN A 129 -2.12 0.46 -19.49
C GLN A 129 -1.04 0.27 -18.43
N LEU A 130 0.17 0.75 -18.74
CA LEU A 130 1.30 0.79 -17.83
C LEU A 130 1.61 2.24 -17.48
N TRP A 131 1.81 2.50 -16.19
CA TRP A 131 2.11 3.81 -15.65
C TRP A 131 3.40 3.76 -14.84
N GLY A 132 4.20 4.82 -14.90
CA GLY A 132 5.39 4.98 -14.05
C GLY A 132 5.24 6.17 -13.11
N TRP A 133 5.67 5.99 -11.86
CA TRP A 133 5.70 7.03 -10.83
C TRP A 133 7.05 7.72 -10.76
N ASN A 134 7.05 9.06 -10.71
CA ASN A 134 8.27 9.86 -10.59
C ASN A 134 8.47 10.52 -9.21
N GLY A 135 7.63 10.19 -8.21
CA GLY A 135 7.67 10.81 -6.87
C GLY A 135 6.59 11.86 -6.63
N SER A 136 5.95 12.34 -7.68
CA SER A 136 4.88 13.35 -7.57
C SER A 136 3.72 13.10 -8.52
N THR A 137 3.98 12.54 -9.70
CA THR A 137 2.97 12.26 -10.72
C THR A 137 3.18 10.90 -11.41
N TRP A 138 2.08 10.38 -11.97
CA TRP A 138 2.08 9.23 -12.84
C TRP A 138 2.17 9.67 -14.30
N SER A 139 2.88 8.91 -15.13
CA SER A 139 2.92 9.07 -16.58
C SER A 139 2.74 7.73 -17.27
N ARG A 140 1.97 7.69 -18.36
CA ARG A 140 1.84 6.49 -19.19
C ARG A 140 3.19 6.07 -19.78
N ARG A 141 3.37 4.76 -19.89
CA ARG A 141 4.47 4.11 -20.59
C ARG A 141 3.85 3.44 -21.81
N ASP A 142 4.27 3.89 -22.98
CA ASP A 142 3.82 3.40 -24.29
C ASP A 142 4.64 2.19 -24.72
#